data_AF-A0A554G0N7-F1
#
_entry.id   AF-A0A554G0N7-F1
#
_cell.length_a   1.000
_cell.length_b   1.000
_cell.length_c   1.000
_cell.angle_alpha   90.00
_cell.angle_beta   90.00
_cell.angle_gamma   90.00
#
_symmetry.space_group_name_H-M   'P 1'
#
loop_
_entity.id
_entity.type
_entity.pdbx_description
1 polymer ?
#
loop_
_entity_poly.entity_id
_entity_poly.type
_entity_poly.pdbx_seq_one_letter_code
_entity_poly.pdbx_strand_id
1 'polypeptide(L)'
;MSMLKRPLSAFVLGACLFALSACDSKDDPTPDAGMTVDAGTDAGTGPEPDAGTDAGSTEEPPPVIPEGHTLLTPSATEVHSVPRGGPEAPLRFAFVAQAGHHYDFIVEAGMEGYVLDLRDAQGKAMDHVDQRFSGIDPFARSWHWSGLKAGAVHTVAVSQVTVPTQLPFRFRFVDMGLDDYGDLISTAQSWTPSEQPLTGTGEHAGERDLFSVETVQGHVYLLDGVFPSQSWELAFIDSLQELHASVDGLGFRETQGATAFKSPGGVMYASIRSNPLDSPLSPTRSC
;
A
#
# COMPACT_ATOMS: atom_id res chain seq x y z
N MET A 1 -47.05 -47.14 -3.54
CA MET A 1 -45.88 -46.33 -3.14
C MET A 1 -45.18 -45.92 -4.43
N SER A 2 -45.23 -44.63 -4.73
CA SER A 2 -44.90 -44.04 -6.04
C SER A 2 -43.42 -43.69 -6.14
N MET A 3 -42.81 -44.01 -7.27
CA MET A 3 -41.51 -43.51 -7.72
C MET A 3 -41.64 -42.08 -8.26
N LEU A 4 -40.75 -41.17 -7.88
CA LEU A 4 -40.49 -39.89 -8.58
C LEU A 4 -38.97 -39.65 -8.54
N LYS A 5 -38.22 -40.07 -9.57
CA LYS A 5 -37.75 -39.28 -10.73
C LYS A 5 -37.05 -37.96 -10.35
N ARG A 6 -35.70 -38.00 -10.38
CA ARG A 6 -34.82 -36.83 -10.50
C ARG A 6 -34.66 -36.45 -11.99
N PRO A 7 -34.68 -35.16 -12.37
CA PRO A 7 -34.30 -34.76 -13.72
C PRO A 7 -32.78 -34.58 -13.84
N LEU A 8 -32.20 -35.16 -14.89
CA LEU A 8 -30.89 -34.80 -15.44
C LEU A 8 -31.05 -33.47 -16.20
N SER A 9 -30.24 -32.46 -15.87
CA SER A 9 -30.03 -31.31 -16.76
C SER A 9 -28.80 -31.57 -17.62
N ALA A 10 -29.02 -31.59 -18.92
CA ALA A 10 -28.01 -31.68 -19.96
C ALA A 10 -27.34 -30.32 -20.16
N PHE A 11 -26.02 -30.25 -20.01
CA PHE A 11 -25.22 -29.14 -20.54
C PHE A 11 -24.86 -29.45 -21.99
N VAL A 12 -25.40 -28.66 -22.90
CA VAL A 12 -25.10 -28.69 -24.33
C VAL A 12 -23.77 -27.97 -24.56
N LEU A 13 -22.83 -28.66 -25.21
CA LEU A 13 -21.64 -28.08 -25.80
C LEU A 13 -22.03 -27.04 -26.88
N GLY A 14 -21.53 -25.82 -26.76
CA GLY A 14 -21.51 -24.82 -27.81
C GLY A 14 -20.08 -24.43 -28.13
N ALA A 15 -19.45 -25.16 -29.05
CA ALA A 15 -18.21 -24.76 -29.69
C ALA A 15 -18.55 -23.91 -30.93
N CYS A 16 -18.04 -22.68 -31.01
CA CYS A 16 -17.94 -21.95 -32.27
C CYS A 16 -16.54 -21.38 -32.46
N LEU A 17 -15.98 -21.78 -33.59
CA LEU A 17 -14.68 -21.45 -34.17
C LEU A 17 -14.59 -19.98 -34.67
N PHE A 18 -13.36 -19.50 -34.65
CA PHE A 18 -12.67 -18.46 -35.42
C PHE A 18 -13.42 -17.62 -36.48
N ALA A 19 -13.18 -16.31 -36.42
CA ALA A 19 -12.82 -15.54 -37.61
C ALA A 19 -11.79 -14.45 -37.23
N LEU A 20 -10.54 -14.69 -37.63
CA LEU A 20 -9.51 -13.66 -37.80
C LEU A 20 -9.95 -12.75 -38.96
N SER A 21 -9.92 -11.43 -38.76
CA SER A 21 -9.81 -10.47 -39.87
C SER A 21 -8.63 -9.55 -39.61
N ALA A 22 -7.76 -9.50 -40.61
CA ALA A 22 -6.52 -8.75 -40.65
C ALA A 22 -6.73 -7.41 -41.36
N CYS A 23 -5.90 -6.44 -40.95
CA CYS A 23 -5.27 -5.36 -41.70
C CYS A 23 -5.99 -4.72 -42.90
N ASP A 24 -6.22 -3.39 -42.83
CA ASP A 24 -5.83 -2.42 -43.88
C ASP A 24 -5.96 -1.00 -43.29
N SER A 25 -4.85 -0.29 -43.03
CA SER A 25 -4.13 0.67 -43.89
C SER A 25 -4.67 2.11 -43.83
N LYS A 26 -3.68 2.97 -43.51
CA LYS A 26 -3.54 4.43 -43.63
C LYS A 26 -4.59 5.18 -44.46
N ASP A 27 -4.95 6.38 -43.99
CA ASP A 27 -4.64 7.64 -44.69
C ASP A 27 -5.01 8.86 -43.82
N ASP A 28 -4.00 9.68 -43.48
CA ASP A 28 -4.16 11.09 -43.08
C ASP A 28 -4.16 11.95 -44.35
N PRO A 29 -4.92 13.06 -44.37
CA PRO A 29 -4.29 14.29 -44.80
C PRO A 29 -4.74 15.52 -44.00
N THR A 30 -3.78 16.27 -43.48
CA THR A 30 -3.87 17.74 -43.39
C THR A 30 -3.53 18.31 -44.77
N PRO A 31 -4.14 19.43 -45.20
CA PRO A 31 -3.26 20.55 -45.53
C PRO A 31 -3.84 21.96 -45.33
N ASP A 32 -2.90 22.83 -44.98
CA ASP A 32 -2.59 24.15 -45.54
C ASP A 32 -3.19 25.46 -45.01
N ALA A 33 -2.24 26.39 -45.02
CA ALA A 33 -2.22 27.77 -44.64
C ALA A 33 -3.10 28.68 -45.49
N GLY A 34 -3.61 29.73 -44.85
CA GLY A 34 -4.07 30.95 -45.50
C GLY A 34 -3.40 32.16 -44.85
N MET A 35 -2.44 32.76 -45.56
CA MET A 35 -1.94 34.11 -45.32
C MET A 35 -2.79 35.13 -46.10
N THR A 36 -2.96 36.34 -45.55
CA THR A 36 -2.80 37.67 -46.21
C THR A 36 -3.24 38.77 -45.22
N VAL A 37 -2.29 39.51 -44.61
CA VAL A 37 -1.86 40.91 -44.88
C VAL A 37 -2.96 41.97 -44.97
N ASP A 38 -2.91 42.99 -44.09
CA ASP A 38 -2.71 44.42 -44.46
C ASP A 38 -2.37 45.30 -43.22
N ALA A 39 -1.87 46.49 -43.50
CA ALA A 39 -0.80 47.25 -42.85
C ALA A 39 -1.22 48.34 -41.83
N GLY A 40 -0.23 48.86 -41.09
CA GLY A 40 -0.31 50.20 -40.49
C GLY A 40 0.64 50.52 -39.32
N THR A 41 1.91 50.81 -39.64
CA THR A 41 2.65 52.03 -39.21
C THR A 41 3.09 52.24 -37.73
N ASP A 42 4.38 51.97 -37.52
CA ASP A 42 5.50 52.81 -37.01
C ASP A 42 5.44 53.67 -35.72
N ALA A 43 6.62 53.68 -35.07
CA ALA A 43 7.20 54.61 -34.10
C ALA A 43 6.88 54.49 -32.59
N GLY A 44 7.88 54.03 -31.82
CA GLY A 44 7.94 54.23 -30.37
C GLY A 44 9.00 53.40 -29.65
N THR A 45 10.27 53.75 -29.81
CA THR A 45 11.37 53.24 -28.96
C THR A 45 11.24 53.78 -27.53
N GLY A 46 11.01 52.89 -26.58
CA GLY A 46 11.13 53.14 -25.14
C GLY A 46 11.85 51.97 -24.46
N PRO A 47 12.76 52.20 -23.51
CA PRO A 47 13.48 51.11 -22.85
C PRO A 47 12.52 50.39 -21.91
N GLU A 48 12.29 49.09 -22.16
CA GLU A 48 11.64 48.22 -21.18
C GLU A 48 12.54 48.11 -19.94
N PRO A 49 12.01 48.34 -18.72
CA PRO A 49 12.68 47.88 -17.52
C PRO A 49 12.54 46.35 -17.49
N ASP A 50 13.69 45.68 -17.55
CA ASP A 50 13.86 44.25 -17.33
C ASP A 50 13.41 43.92 -15.89
N ALA A 51 12.11 43.75 -15.72
CA ALA A 51 11.51 43.22 -14.51
C ALA A 51 11.67 41.70 -14.58
N GLY A 52 12.90 41.24 -14.38
CA GLY A 52 13.21 39.88 -13.97
C GLY A 52 12.37 39.59 -12.73
N THR A 53 11.22 38.96 -12.95
CA THR A 53 10.40 38.40 -11.90
C THR A 53 11.18 37.19 -11.43
N ASP A 54 12.04 37.42 -10.45
CA ASP A 54 12.67 36.41 -9.62
C ASP A 54 11.52 35.58 -9.04
N ALA A 55 11.22 34.48 -9.72
CA ALA A 55 10.37 33.43 -9.21
C ALA A 55 11.14 32.82 -8.05
N GLY A 56 11.03 33.48 -6.89
CA GLY A 56 11.62 33.02 -5.65
C GLY A 56 11.19 31.57 -5.47
N SER A 57 12.17 30.67 -5.58
CA SER A 57 12.01 29.28 -5.26
C SER A 57 11.39 29.23 -3.86
N THR A 58 10.11 28.87 -3.78
CA THR A 58 9.49 28.40 -2.54
C THR A 58 10.07 27.01 -2.28
N GLU A 59 11.36 26.96 -2.01
CA GLU A 59 12.01 25.78 -1.47
C GLU A 59 11.46 25.66 -0.06
N GLU A 60 10.55 24.71 0.12
CA GLU A 60 10.04 24.36 1.44
C GLU A 60 11.26 24.07 2.33
N PRO A 61 11.34 24.65 3.54
CA PRO A 61 12.49 24.46 4.40
C PRO A 61 12.74 22.96 4.61
N PRO A 62 14.01 22.54 4.70
CA PRO A 62 14.34 21.12 4.80
C PRO A 62 13.62 20.49 5.99
N PRO A 63 13.15 19.24 5.85
CA PRO A 63 12.41 18.56 6.90
C PRO A 63 13.23 18.51 8.20
N VAL A 64 12.62 19.00 9.28
CA VAL A 64 13.27 19.05 10.60
C VAL A 64 13.08 17.71 11.30
N ILE A 65 14.17 17.02 11.57
CA ILE A 65 14.15 15.76 12.33
C ILE A 65 13.99 16.07 13.83
N PRO A 66 12.98 15.49 14.51
CA PRO A 66 12.78 15.72 15.94
C PRO A 66 13.99 15.32 16.78
N GLU A 67 14.26 16.06 17.85
CA GLU A 67 15.38 15.79 18.75
C GLU A 67 15.33 14.34 19.27
N GLY A 68 16.51 13.71 19.36
CA GLY A 68 16.66 12.33 19.83
C GLY A 68 16.21 11.25 18.84
N HIS A 69 15.81 11.60 17.61
CA HIS A 69 15.49 10.63 16.57
C HIS A 69 16.65 10.46 15.59
N THR A 70 16.97 9.21 15.27
CA THR A 70 17.91 8.89 14.20
C THR A 70 17.19 8.93 12.85
N LEU A 71 17.69 9.73 11.90
CA LEU A 71 17.17 9.73 10.54
C LEU A 71 17.49 8.39 9.85
N LEU A 72 16.46 7.73 9.33
CA LEU A 72 16.56 6.58 8.45
C LEU A 72 16.51 7.03 7.00
N THR A 73 17.44 6.54 6.20
CA THR A 73 17.39 6.60 4.75
C THR A 73 17.10 5.19 4.25
N PRO A 74 16.04 4.98 3.46
CA PRO A 74 15.73 3.65 2.97
C PRO A 74 16.87 3.03 2.17
N SER A 75 17.11 1.74 2.37
CA SER A 75 18.17 0.98 1.70
C SER A 75 17.76 -0.48 1.54
N ALA A 76 17.87 -1.01 0.33
CA ALA A 76 17.52 -2.40 0.03
C ALA A 76 18.45 -3.43 0.70
N THR A 77 19.67 -3.02 1.11
CA THR A 77 20.71 -3.94 1.58
C THR A 77 21.24 -3.64 2.97
N GLU A 78 21.02 -2.42 3.49
CA GLU A 78 21.52 -2.04 4.81
C GLU A 78 20.71 -2.72 5.91
N VAL A 79 21.40 -3.47 6.77
CA VAL A 79 20.85 -4.00 8.01
C VAL A 79 21.35 -3.15 9.16
N HIS A 80 20.44 -2.41 9.79
CA HIS A 80 20.73 -1.68 11.02
C HIS A 80 20.86 -2.66 12.19
N SER A 81 21.78 -2.37 13.10
CA SER A 81 21.99 -3.14 14.33
C SER A 81 22.23 -2.16 15.48
N VAL A 82 21.20 -1.91 16.27
CA VAL A 82 21.20 -0.88 17.30
C VAL A 82 21.16 -1.53 18.69
N PRO A 83 22.03 -1.14 19.64
CA PRO A 83 21.93 -1.64 21.01
C PRO A 83 20.53 -1.41 21.56
N ARG A 84 19.91 -2.44 22.17
CA ARG A 84 18.63 -2.25 22.83
C ARG A 84 18.81 -1.42 24.10
N GLY A 85 17.96 -0.42 24.27
CA GLY A 85 17.74 0.24 25.55
C GLY A 85 16.87 -0.63 26.46
N GLY A 86 16.70 -0.21 27.72
CA GLY A 86 15.66 -0.79 28.58
C GLY A 86 14.24 -0.44 28.09
N PRO A 87 13.19 -1.07 28.64
CA PRO A 87 11.80 -0.83 28.23
C PRO A 87 11.34 0.64 28.37
N GLU A 88 12.01 1.42 29.21
CA GLU A 88 11.71 2.85 29.40
C GLU A 88 12.36 3.78 28.37
N ALA A 89 13.29 3.27 27.55
CA ALA A 89 14.05 4.04 26.56
C ALA A 89 13.86 3.44 25.16
N PRO A 90 12.76 3.76 24.45
CA PRO A 90 12.52 3.25 23.11
C PRO A 90 13.60 3.72 22.14
N LEU A 91 13.90 2.88 21.15
CA LEU A 91 14.67 3.31 19.99
C LEU A 91 13.79 4.27 19.18
N ARG A 92 14.36 5.40 18.75
CA ARG A 92 13.64 6.47 18.09
C ARG A 92 14.25 6.74 16.73
N PHE A 93 13.42 6.60 15.71
CA PHE A 93 13.78 6.78 14.31
C PHE A 93 12.84 7.77 13.65
N ALA A 94 13.31 8.43 12.61
CA ALA A 94 12.49 9.27 11.76
C ALA A 94 12.84 9.05 10.29
N PHE A 95 11.90 9.24 9.38
CA PHE A 95 12.15 9.23 7.95
C PHE A 95 11.28 10.26 7.24
N VAL A 96 11.68 10.65 6.03
CA VAL A 96 10.92 11.58 5.18
C VAL A 96 10.24 10.76 4.10
N ALA A 97 8.91 10.84 4.01
CA ALA A 97 8.15 10.08 3.03
C ALA A 97 8.21 10.71 1.63
N GLN A 98 8.24 9.86 0.60
CA GLN A 98 8.09 10.24 -0.80
C GLN A 98 6.64 10.04 -1.25
N ALA A 99 6.22 10.82 -2.25
CA ALA A 99 4.83 10.81 -2.72
C ALA A 99 4.46 9.46 -3.35
N GLY A 100 3.50 8.75 -2.76
CA GLY A 100 2.99 7.48 -3.29
C GLY A 100 3.92 6.29 -3.09
N HIS A 101 4.95 6.41 -2.25
CA HIS A 101 5.88 5.31 -2.02
C HIS A 101 5.44 4.38 -0.89
N HIS A 102 5.78 3.10 -1.04
CA HIS A 102 5.67 2.02 -0.07
C HIS A 102 6.96 1.87 0.74
N TYR A 103 6.83 1.75 2.05
CA TYR A 103 7.96 1.48 2.96
C TYR A 103 7.78 0.18 3.72
N ASP A 104 8.83 -0.63 3.70
CA ASP A 104 8.94 -1.85 4.49
C ASP A 104 9.85 -1.60 5.70
N PHE A 105 9.30 -1.73 6.91
CA PHE A 105 10.08 -1.84 8.14
C PHE A 105 10.22 -3.31 8.51
N ILE A 106 11.38 -3.88 8.22
CA ILE A 106 11.62 -5.32 8.34
C ILE A 106 12.42 -5.60 9.60
N VAL A 107 11.79 -6.18 10.61
CA VAL A 107 12.48 -6.70 11.79
C VAL A 107 13.09 -8.04 11.44
N GLU A 108 14.40 -8.17 11.62
CA GLU A 108 15.14 -9.37 11.24
C GLU A 108 14.76 -10.58 12.08
N ALA A 109 14.97 -11.78 11.54
CA ALA A 109 14.86 -13.02 12.30
C ALA A 109 15.84 -13.02 13.49
N GLY A 110 15.52 -13.78 14.53
CA GLY A 110 16.32 -13.84 15.74
C GLY A 110 15.95 -12.79 16.79
N MET A 111 14.88 -12.01 16.55
CA MET A 111 14.46 -10.93 17.45
C MET A 111 13.46 -11.41 18.49
N GLU A 112 13.58 -10.87 19.70
CA GLU A 112 12.54 -10.99 20.73
C GLU A 112 11.45 -9.94 20.55
N GLY A 113 10.34 -10.14 21.28
CA GLY A 113 9.16 -9.31 21.24
C GLY A 113 9.43 -7.81 21.39
N TYR A 114 8.66 -7.04 20.63
CA TYR A 114 8.78 -5.60 20.51
C TYR A 114 7.40 -4.97 20.33
N VAL A 115 7.31 -3.69 20.65
CA VAL A 115 6.20 -2.82 20.23
C VAL A 115 6.76 -1.81 19.24
N LEU A 116 6.05 -1.61 18.13
CA LEU A 116 6.36 -0.58 17.15
C LEU A 116 5.22 0.42 17.11
N ASP A 117 5.55 1.70 17.15
CA ASP A 117 4.61 2.81 17.00
C ASP A 117 5.06 3.72 15.84
N LEU A 118 4.24 3.83 14.79
CA LEU A 118 4.40 4.82 13.72
C LEU A 118 3.54 6.03 14.00
N ARG A 119 4.11 7.23 13.85
CA ARG A 119 3.40 8.50 14.00
C ARG A 119 3.70 9.47 12.86
N ASP A 120 2.71 10.30 12.55
CA ASP A 120 2.85 11.40 11.59
C ASP A 120 3.70 12.56 12.15
N ALA A 121 3.91 13.59 11.33
CA ALA A 121 4.66 14.79 11.69
C ALA A 121 4.02 15.61 12.83
N GLN A 122 2.75 15.37 13.15
CA GLN A 122 2.05 16.01 14.28
C GLN A 122 2.06 15.11 15.53
N GLY A 123 2.68 13.93 15.46
CA GLY A 123 2.72 12.94 16.53
C GLY A 123 1.44 12.12 16.68
N LYS A 124 0.50 12.19 15.72
CA LYS A 124 -0.69 11.34 15.69
C LYS A 124 -0.28 9.91 15.38
N ALA A 125 -0.83 8.94 16.10
CA ALA A 125 -0.61 7.52 15.82
C ALA A 125 -1.19 7.14 14.45
N MET A 126 -0.41 6.42 13.67
CA MET A 126 -0.79 5.90 12.34
C MET A 126 -0.79 4.37 12.31
N ASP A 127 0.18 3.75 12.99
CA ASP A 127 0.26 2.30 13.12
C ASP A 127 0.77 1.93 14.52
N HIS A 128 0.29 0.79 15.02
CA HIS A 128 0.68 0.22 16.29
C HIS A 128 0.76 -1.29 16.16
N VAL A 129 1.95 -1.82 16.41
CA VAL A 129 2.22 -3.25 16.35
C VAL A 129 2.64 -3.73 17.72
N ASP A 130 1.94 -4.74 18.23
CA ASP A 130 2.24 -5.39 19.49
C ASP A 130 2.73 -6.83 19.25
N GLN A 131 4.04 -6.99 19.01
CA GLN A 131 4.67 -8.32 18.89
C GLN A 131 5.14 -8.84 20.25
N ARG A 132 4.22 -8.92 21.21
CA ARG A 132 4.48 -9.52 22.52
C ARG A 132 4.45 -11.05 22.44
N PHE A 133 5.63 -11.64 22.31
CA PHE A 133 5.81 -13.09 22.46
C PHE A 133 7.06 -13.39 23.29
N SER A 134 7.08 -14.59 23.90
CA SER A 134 8.23 -15.10 24.64
C SER A 134 9.21 -15.83 23.73
N GLY A 135 10.49 -15.52 23.82
CA GLY A 135 11.55 -16.18 23.06
C GLY A 135 11.96 -15.44 21.80
N ILE A 136 12.61 -16.14 20.89
CA ILE A 136 13.19 -15.61 19.66
C ILE A 136 12.27 -15.95 18.48
N ASP A 137 11.88 -14.96 17.66
CA ASP A 137 11.16 -15.21 16.41
C ASP A 137 12.15 -15.76 15.37
N PRO A 138 11.95 -16.99 14.84
CA PRO A 138 12.82 -17.52 13.79
C PRO A 138 12.59 -16.86 12.43
N PHE A 139 11.57 -16.02 12.28
CA PHE A 139 11.22 -15.37 11.02
C PHE A 139 11.45 -13.86 11.09
N ALA A 140 11.79 -13.28 9.94
CA ALA A 140 11.72 -11.84 9.78
C ALA A 140 10.24 -11.41 9.67
N ARG A 141 9.95 -10.19 10.14
CA ARG A 141 8.61 -9.59 10.09
C ARG A 141 8.68 -8.27 9.34
N SER A 142 7.86 -8.12 8.30
CA SER A 142 7.70 -6.86 7.58
C SER A 142 6.44 -6.13 8.05
N TRP A 143 6.56 -4.82 8.21
CA TRP A 143 5.46 -3.88 8.38
C TRP A 143 5.44 -2.95 7.18
N HIS A 144 4.26 -2.78 6.57
CA HIS A 144 4.07 -2.14 5.28
C HIS A 144 3.39 -0.79 5.48
N TRP A 145 3.98 0.29 4.98
CA TRP A 145 3.48 1.65 5.14
C TRP A 145 3.48 2.43 3.83
N SER A 146 2.30 2.80 3.36
CA SER A 146 2.10 3.61 2.17
C SER A 146 0.99 4.66 2.32
N GLY A 147 0.75 5.44 1.27
CA GLY A 147 -0.20 6.57 1.28
C GLY A 147 0.24 7.74 2.18
N LEU A 148 1.52 7.78 2.56
CA LEU A 148 2.09 8.80 3.44
C LEU A 148 2.21 10.15 2.73
N LYS A 149 2.08 11.24 3.49
CA LYS A 149 2.21 12.60 2.94
C LYS A 149 3.66 12.87 2.51
N ALA A 150 3.85 13.20 1.24
CA ALA A 150 5.15 13.57 0.68
C ALA A 150 5.83 14.70 1.46
N GLY A 151 7.14 14.56 1.70
CA GLY A 151 7.96 15.52 2.44
C GLY A 151 7.71 15.55 3.96
N ALA A 152 6.68 14.85 4.45
CA ALA A 152 6.40 14.82 5.88
C ALA A 152 7.38 13.89 6.62
N VAL A 153 7.83 14.34 7.79
CA VAL A 153 8.65 13.54 8.71
C VAL A 153 7.74 12.64 9.52
N HIS A 154 7.93 11.33 9.38
CA HIS A 154 7.26 10.33 10.21
C HIS A 154 8.23 9.80 11.25
N THR A 155 7.74 9.46 12.43
CA THR A 155 8.57 8.91 13.51
C THR A 155 8.18 7.47 13.82
N VAL A 156 9.17 6.63 14.05
CA VAL A 156 9.00 5.23 14.47
C VAL A 156 9.65 5.07 15.83
N ALA A 157 8.88 4.59 16.81
CA ALA A 157 9.40 4.18 18.11
C ALA A 157 9.37 2.65 18.22
N VAL A 158 10.48 2.05 18.64
CA VAL A 158 10.54 0.62 18.94
C VAL A 158 10.82 0.44 20.42
N SER A 159 9.85 -0.11 21.14
CA SER A 159 9.94 -0.41 22.56
C SER A 159 10.18 -1.89 22.79
N GLN A 160 11.03 -2.22 23.76
CA GLN A 160 11.21 -3.60 24.18
C GLN A 160 10.08 -4.01 25.14
N VAL A 161 9.61 -5.26 25.04
CA VAL A 161 8.54 -5.75 25.92
C VAL A 161 8.97 -6.84 26.89
N THR A 162 10.01 -7.60 26.56
CA THR A 162 10.61 -8.60 27.44
C THR A 162 11.78 -8.03 28.23
N VAL A 163 12.24 -8.74 29.27
CA VAL A 163 13.43 -8.38 30.07
C VAL A 163 14.63 -8.10 29.15
N PRO A 164 15.47 -7.07 29.41
CA PRO A 164 16.54 -6.64 28.51
C PRO A 164 17.38 -7.81 27.99
N THR A 165 17.36 -7.99 26.68
CA THR A 165 18.31 -8.85 26.00
C THR A 165 19.62 -8.10 25.88
N GLN A 166 20.74 -8.82 25.84
CA GLN A 166 22.03 -8.23 25.49
C GLN A 166 22.22 -8.12 23.97
N LEU A 167 21.24 -8.56 23.17
CA LEU A 167 21.35 -8.58 21.71
C LEU A 167 20.86 -7.25 21.12
N PRO A 168 21.56 -6.71 20.10
CA PRO A 168 21.09 -5.53 19.40
C PRO A 168 19.77 -5.80 18.67
N PHE A 169 18.93 -4.78 18.57
CA PHE A 169 17.77 -4.78 17.69
C PHE A 169 18.24 -4.65 16.24
N ARG A 170 17.82 -5.58 15.39
CA ARG A 170 18.23 -5.65 13.99
C ARG A 170 17.03 -5.48 13.08
N PHE A 171 17.14 -4.58 12.13
CA PHE A 171 16.07 -4.28 11.17
C PHE A 171 16.62 -3.74 9.85
N ARG A 172 15.79 -3.74 8.82
CA ARG A 172 15.97 -3.01 7.56
C ARG A 172 14.84 -2.02 7.38
N PHE A 173 15.12 -0.92 6.71
CA PHE A 173 14.10 0.03 6.27
C PHE A 173 14.25 0.22 4.77
N VAL A 174 13.24 -0.21 4.02
CA VAL A 174 13.32 -0.34 2.56
C VAL A 174 12.21 0.51 1.92
N ASP A 175 12.56 1.23 0.87
CA ASP A 175 11.58 1.87 -0.03
C ASP A 175 11.34 0.89 -1.16
N MET A 176 10.10 0.41 -1.26
CA MET A 176 9.73 -0.66 -2.17
C MET A 176 9.24 -0.15 -3.52
N GLY A 177 9.14 1.18 -3.69
CA GLY A 177 8.65 1.82 -4.89
C GLY A 177 7.26 2.41 -4.69
N LEU A 178 6.51 2.55 -5.78
CA LEU A 178 5.15 3.10 -5.75
C LEU A 178 4.16 2.06 -5.23
N ASP A 179 3.12 2.55 -4.56
CA ASP A 179 1.93 1.77 -4.17
C ASP A 179 0.68 2.35 -4.85
N ASP A 180 -0.22 1.48 -5.29
CA ASP A 180 -1.51 1.84 -5.85
C ASP A 180 -2.46 2.38 -4.75
N TYR A 181 -2.40 1.82 -3.53
CA TYR A 181 -3.30 2.19 -2.44
C TYR A 181 -2.55 2.38 -1.12
N GLY A 182 -3.29 2.52 -0.01
CA GLY A 182 -2.73 2.86 1.31
C GLY A 182 -2.79 1.68 2.27
N ASP A 183 -1.67 1.37 2.92
CA ASP A 183 -1.59 0.25 3.89
C ASP A 183 -2.23 0.51 5.25
N LEU A 184 -2.50 1.77 5.59
CA LEU A 184 -2.84 2.20 6.94
C LEU A 184 -4.30 2.66 7.03
N ILE A 185 -4.93 2.43 8.18
CA ILE A 185 -6.27 2.94 8.49
C ILE A 185 -6.38 4.46 8.25
N SER A 186 -5.31 5.19 8.55
CA SER A 186 -5.23 6.64 8.35
C SER A 186 -5.00 7.08 6.91
N THR A 187 -4.52 6.20 6.04
CA THR A 187 -4.23 6.47 4.62
C THR A 187 -5.15 5.71 3.67
N ALA A 188 -6.08 4.92 4.21
CA ALA A 188 -7.04 4.12 3.45
C ALA A 188 -7.86 4.97 2.46
N GLN A 189 -7.87 4.55 1.20
CA GLN A 189 -8.63 5.19 0.13
C GLN A 189 -10.12 5.12 0.45
N SER A 190 -10.87 6.22 0.32
CA SER A 190 -12.34 6.15 0.45
C SER A 190 -12.94 5.39 -0.73
N TRP A 191 -13.77 4.39 -0.42
CA TRP A 191 -14.41 3.55 -1.42
C TRP A 191 -15.91 3.48 -1.19
N THR A 192 -16.66 3.87 -2.23
CA THR A 192 -18.11 3.73 -2.25
C THR A 192 -18.47 2.35 -2.82
N PRO A 193 -19.21 1.51 -2.09
CA PRO A 193 -19.62 0.19 -2.57
C PRO A 193 -20.37 0.29 -3.90
N SER A 194 -19.94 -0.51 -4.87
CA SER A 194 -20.56 -0.58 -6.20
C SER A 194 -20.26 -1.92 -6.87
N GLU A 195 -20.94 -2.23 -7.97
CA GLU A 195 -20.64 -3.40 -8.81
C GLU A 195 -19.47 -3.15 -9.78
N GLN A 196 -18.92 -1.94 -9.83
CA GLN A 196 -17.76 -1.67 -10.67
C GLN A 196 -16.51 -2.28 -10.04
N PRO A 197 -15.74 -3.09 -10.78
CA PRO A 197 -14.53 -3.69 -10.24
C PRO A 197 -13.51 -2.60 -9.92
N LEU A 198 -12.88 -2.72 -8.77
CA LEU A 198 -11.64 -2.03 -8.46
C LEU A 198 -10.48 -2.90 -8.96
N THR A 199 -9.48 -2.27 -9.58
CA THR A 199 -8.25 -2.94 -10.01
C THR A 199 -7.09 -2.33 -9.25
N GLY A 200 -6.14 -3.18 -8.87
CA GLY A 200 -4.87 -2.82 -8.27
C GLY A 200 -3.84 -3.90 -8.55
N THR A 201 -2.60 -3.62 -8.21
CA THR A 201 -1.53 -4.61 -8.20
C THR A 201 -1.26 -5.04 -6.76
N GLY A 202 -0.78 -6.27 -6.59
CA GLY A 202 -0.06 -6.62 -5.38
C GLY A 202 1.44 -6.55 -5.69
N GLU A 203 2.06 -5.43 -5.39
CA GLU A 203 3.46 -5.10 -5.66
C GLU A 203 4.44 -5.97 -4.85
N HIS A 204 4.07 -6.35 -3.61
CA HIS A 204 4.96 -6.93 -2.61
C HIS A 204 4.30 -8.04 -1.77
N ALA A 205 5.11 -9.05 -1.41
CA ALA A 205 4.61 -10.14 -0.58
C ALA A 205 4.24 -9.64 0.82
N GLY A 206 3.00 -9.92 1.25
CA GLY A 206 2.53 -9.55 2.58
C GLY A 206 1.85 -8.18 2.68
N GLU A 207 1.94 -7.35 1.63
CA GLU A 207 1.35 -6.00 1.59
C GLU A 207 -0.17 -6.02 1.70
N ARG A 208 -0.76 -4.87 2.02
CA ARG A 208 -2.18 -4.79 2.29
C ARG A 208 -2.76 -3.47 1.78
N ASP A 209 -3.67 -3.54 0.83
CA ASP A 209 -4.49 -2.38 0.47
C ASP A 209 -5.68 -2.22 1.42
N LEU A 210 -5.86 -0.99 1.94
CA LEU A 210 -7.01 -0.64 2.76
C LEU A 210 -7.92 0.38 2.08
N PHE A 211 -9.22 0.10 2.16
CA PHE A 211 -10.29 0.96 1.66
C PHE A 211 -11.29 1.29 2.76
N SER A 212 -11.55 2.56 3.02
CA SER A 212 -12.57 2.99 3.97
C SER A 212 -13.96 3.03 3.31
N VAL A 213 -14.93 2.40 3.96
CA VAL A 213 -16.29 2.20 3.45
C VAL A 213 -17.30 2.67 4.48
N GLU A 214 -18.13 3.65 4.13
CA GLU A 214 -19.28 4.05 4.94
C GLU A 214 -20.39 3.00 4.83
N THR A 215 -20.71 2.34 5.94
CA THR A 215 -21.67 1.24 5.98
C THR A 215 -22.93 1.56 6.77
N VAL A 216 -24.04 0.94 6.36
CA VAL A 216 -25.35 1.09 7.02
C VAL A 216 -25.61 -0.13 7.91
N GLN A 217 -26.04 0.14 9.13
CA GLN A 217 -26.36 -0.90 10.10
C GLN A 217 -27.39 -1.90 9.55
N GLY A 218 -27.08 -3.19 9.68
CA GLY A 218 -27.94 -4.28 9.27
C GLY A 218 -27.89 -4.66 7.80
N HIS A 219 -27.22 -3.86 6.94
CA HIS A 219 -26.93 -4.24 5.56
C HIS A 219 -25.83 -5.30 5.49
N VAL A 220 -25.81 -6.07 4.41
CA VAL A 220 -24.72 -7.01 4.12
C VAL A 220 -23.83 -6.39 3.05
N TYR A 221 -22.52 -6.40 3.29
CA TYR A 221 -21.50 -5.96 2.35
C TYR A 221 -20.68 -7.18 1.92
N LEU A 222 -20.44 -7.29 0.62
CA LEU A 222 -19.66 -8.33 -0.02
C LEU A 222 -18.37 -7.70 -0.55
N LEU A 223 -17.25 -8.37 -0.30
CA LEU A 223 -15.97 -8.13 -0.94
C LEU A 223 -15.62 -9.39 -1.71
N ASP A 224 -15.62 -9.31 -3.03
CA ASP A 224 -15.25 -10.38 -3.93
C ASP A 224 -14.11 -9.95 -4.88
N GLY A 225 -13.33 -10.92 -5.33
CA GLY A 225 -12.14 -10.64 -6.13
C GLY A 225 -11.66 -11.81 -6.96
N VAL A 226 -10.92 -11.48 -8.02
CA VAL A 226 -10.17 -12.42 -8.86
C VAL A 226 -8.70 -12.06 -8.79
N PHE A 227 -7.86 -13.03 -8.49
CA PHE A 227 -6.44 -12.87 -8.20
C PHE A 227 -5.59 -13.62 -9.24
N PRO A 228 -4.30 -13.27 -9.40
CA PRO A 228 -3.39 -13.99 -10.27
C PRO A 228 -2.87 -15.30 -9.67
N SER A 229 -2.94 -15.47 -8.35
CA SER A 229 -2.47 -16.66 -7.62
C SER A 229 -3.40 -17.01 -6.45
N GLN A 230 -3.00 -17.98 -5.61
CA GLN A 230 -3.71 -18.36 -4.37
C GLN A 230 -3.22 -17.53 -3.16
N SER A 231 -2.26 -16.62 -3.35
CA SER A 231 -1.68 -15.80 -2.29
C SER A 231 -2.48 -14.51 -2.10
N TRP A 232 -3.67 -14.65 -1.53
CA TRP A 232 -4.52 -13.52 -1.21
C TRP A 232 -5.29 -13.73 0.11
N GLU A 233 -5.62 -12.64 0.76
CA GLU A 233 -6.54 -12.54 1.89
C GLU A 233 -7.49 -11.38 1.63
N LEU A 234 -8.77 -11.60 1.89
CA LEU A 234 -9.82 -10.60 1.86
C LEU A 234 -10.43 -10.49 3.25
N ALA A 235 -10.57 -9.28 3.77
CA ALA A 235 -11.15 -9.05 5.08
C ALA A 235 -11.97 -7.76 5.18
N PHE A 236 -12.90 -7.74 6.13
CA PHE A 236 -13.48 -6.51 6.67
C PHE A 236 -13.01 -6.34 8.12
N ILE A 237 -12.42 -5.18 8.42
CA ILE A 237 -11.95 -4.81 9.76
C ILE A 237 -12.55 -3.46 10.20
N ASP A 238 -12.62 -3.22 11.50
CA ASP A 238 -12.99 -1.90 12.04
C ASP A 238 -11.77 -0.99 12.27
N SER A 239 -11.98 0.21 12.82
CA SER A 239 -10.90 1.15 13.13
C SER A 239 -9.95 0.68 14.25
N LEU A 240 -10.35 -0.32 15.03
CA LEU A 240 -9.52 -0.99 16.03
C LEU A 240 -8.77 -2.19 15.43
N GLN A 241 -8.91 -2.40 14.11
CA GLN A 241 -8.41 -3.57 13.37
C GLN A 241 -9.01 -4.90 13.83
N GLU A 242 -10.19 -4.87 14.47
CA GLU A 242 -10.93 -6.09 14.81
C GLU A 242 -11.57 -6.67 13.55
N LEU A 243 -11.49 -8.00 13.41
CA LEU A 243 -11.95 -8.71 12.22
C LEU A 243 -13.45 -9.00 12.27
N HIS A 244 -14.18 -8.59 11.24
CA HIS A 244 -15.61 -8.86 11.10
C HIS A 244 -15.92 -10.00 10.12
N ALA A 245 -15.08 -10.17 9.09
CA ALA A 245 -15.10 -11.31 8.21
C ALA A 245 -13.75 -11.43 7.49
N SER A 246 -13.26 -12.65 7.26
CA SER A 246 -12.08 -12.93 6.44
C SER A 246 -12.26 -14.17 5.58
N VAL A 247 -11.47 -14.24 4.53
CA VAL A 247 -11.21 -15.44 3.74
C VAL A 247 -9.81 -15.33 3.14
N ASP A 248 -9.06 -16.41 3.11
CA ASP A 248 -7.76 -16.50 2.46
C ASP A 248 -7.74 -17.59 1.39
N GLY A 249 -6.80 -17.49 0.46
CA GLY A 249 -6.62 -18.46 -0.62
C GLY A 249 -5.75 -19.67 -0.27
N LEU A 250 -5.12 -19.73 0.90
CA LEU A 250 -4.13 -20.77 1.26
C LEU A 250 -4.77 -22.17 1.44
N GLY A 251 -6.08 -22.21 1.66
CA GLY A 251 -6.87 -23.45 1.73
C GLY A 251 -7.53 -23.87 0.41
N PHE A 252 -7.41 -23.06 -0.65
CA PHE A 252 -8.21 -23.17 -1.86
C PHE A 252 -7.31 -23.33 -3.09
N ARG A 253 -7.83 -23.95 -4.14
CA ARG A 253 -7.14 -24.01 -5.45
C ARG A 253 -7.56 -22.87 -6.38
N GLU A 254 -8.57 -22.14 -5.95
CA GLU A 254 -9.24 -21.09 -6.67
C GLU A 254 -8.46 -19.77 -6.56
N THR A 255 -8.37 -19.06 -7.68
CA THR A 255 -7.84 -17.69 -7.73
C THR A 255 -8.96 -16.66 -7.60
N GLN A 256 -10.05 -17.04 -6.93
CA GLN A 256 -11.24 -16.22 -6.73
C GLN A 256 -11.71 -16.43 -5.31
N GLY A 257 -12.12 -15.35 -4.65
CA GLY A 257 -12.52 -15.36 -3.26
C GLY A 257 -13.60 -14.34 -2.99
N ALA A 258 -14.41 -14.59 -1.97
CA ALA A 258 -15.38 -13.61 -1.50
C ALA A 258 -15.64 -13.76 -0.01
N THR A 259 -15.78 -12.64 0.68
CA THR A 259 -16.21 -12.58 2.08
C THR A 259 -17.31 -11.55 2.25
N ALA A 260 -18.17 -11.75 3.24
CA ALA A 260 -19.26 -10.85 3.52
C ALA A 260 -19.55 -10.78 5.02
N PHE A 261 -20.08 -9.65 5.45
CA PHE A 261 -20.52 -9.45 6.83
C PHE A 261 -21.80 -8.61 6.88
N LYS A 262 -22.57 -8.79 7.96
CA LYS A 262 -23.69 -7.91 8.28
C LYS A 262 -23.16 -6.73 9.11
N SER A 263 -23.22 -5.52 8.54
CA SER A 263 -22.58 -4.36 9.12
C SER A 263 -23.22 -3.89 10.44
N PRO A 264 -22.42 -3.49 11.43
CA PRO A 264 -22.90 -2.78 12.62
C PRO A 264 -23.28 -1.31 12.34
N GLY A 265 -22.93 -0.77 11.16
CA GLY A 265 -23.01 0.63 10.76
C GLY A 265 -21.70 1.39 11.00
N GLY A 266 -21.53 2.53 10.32
CA GLY A 266 -20.33 3.38 10.43
C GLY A 266 -19.23 3.02 9.44
N VAL A 267 -18.03 3.58 9.65
CA VAL A 267 -16.87 3.33 8.80
C VAL A 267 -16.29 1.95 9.09
N MET A 268 -16.19 1.14 8.05
CA MET A 268 -15.51 -0.15 8.04
C MET A 268 -14.37 -0.09 7.02
N TYR A 269 -13.42 -1.01 7.11
CA TYR A 269 -12.30 -1.08 6.18
C TYR A 269 -12.30 -2.40 5.44
N ALA A 270 -12.38 -2.36 4.11
CA ALA A 270 -12.09 -3.50 3.27
C ALA A 270 -10.57 -3.63 3.13
N SER A 271 -10.06 -4.82 3.39
CA SER A 271 -8.65 -5.17 3.33
C SER A 271 -8.43 -6.21 2.25
N ILE A 272 -7.51 -5.93 1.34
CA ILE A 272 -7.03 -6.86 0.33
C ILE A 272 -5.54 -7.04 0.59
N ARG A 273 -5.08 -8.28 0.72
CA ARG A 273 -3.71 -8.55 1.15
C ARG A 273 -3.10 -9.70 0.38
N SER A 274 -1.81 -9.60 0.06
CA SER A 274 -1.01 -10.73 -0.43
C SER A 274 -0.57 -11.61 0.75
N ASN A 275 -0.66 -12.93 0.65
CA ASN A 275 -0.19 -13.80 1.73
C ASN A 275 1.35 -13.81 1.79
N PRO A 276 1.96 -13.66 2.98
CA PRO A 276 3.42 -13.60 3.12
C PRO A 276 4.12 -14.95 2.85
N LEU A 277 3.38 -16.05 2.77
CA LEU A 277 3.93 -17.41 2.62
C LEU A 277 4.43 -17.75 1.21
N ASP A 278 4.09 -16.95 0.21
CA ASP A 278 4.49 -17.18 -1.20
C ASP A 278 5.84 -16.54 -1.57
N SER A 279 6.56 -15.91 -0.63
CA SER A 279 7.95 -15.52 -0.89
C SER A 279 8.88 -16.74 -0.77
N PRO A 280 9.64 -17.10 -1.81
CA PRO A 280 10.81 -17.93 -1.59
C PRO A 280 11.75 -17.15 -0.67
N LEU A 281 11.97 -17.68 0.54
CA LEU A 281 13.11 -17.33 1.38
C LEU A 281 14.39 -17.54 0.57
N SER A 282 14.86 -16.53 -0.15
CA SER A 282 16.21 -16.51 -0.71
C SER A 282 16.65 -15.07 -1.00
N PRO A 283 17.65 -14.54 -0.28
CA PRO A 283 18.48 -13.51 -0.87
C PRO A 283 19.14 -14.16 -2.08
N THR A 284 19.00 -13.57 -3.25
CA THR A 284 19.91 -13.82 -4.37
C THR A 284 21.32 -13.51 -3.88
N ARG A 285 22.01 -14.55 -3.37
CA ARG A 285 23.46 -14.59 -3.37
C ARG A 285 23.89 -14.62 -4.83
N SER A 286 24.16 -13.47 -5.40
CA SER A 286 25.10 -13.42 -6.50
C SER A 286 26.50 -13.58 -5.91
N CYS A 287 27.17 -14.66 -6.29
CA CYS A 287 28.62 -14.78 -6.19
C CYS A 287 29.31 -13.70 -7.03
#